data_AF-A0A948RSG0-F1
#
_entry.id   AF-A0A948RSG0-F1
#
_cell.length_a   1.000
_cell.length_b   1.000
_cell.length_c   1.000
_cell.angle_alpha   90.00
_cell.angle_beta   90.00
_cell.angle_gamma   90.00
#
_symmetry.space_group_name_H-M   'P 1'
#
loop_
_entity.id
_entity.type
_entity.pdbx_description
1 polymer ?
#
loop_
_entity_poly.entity_id
_entity_poly.type
_entity_poly.pdbx_seq_one_letter_code
_entity_poly.pdbx_strand_id
1 'polypeptide(L)'
;MISVILLAMIAAGEPIVQLLRDPDLDRSIFYKLALRLLLGMAALTIFFLVMDAAGIPINRRSIIGSSLLAAGISLAVRLLVRRQRVRGLGEWRSECLSGWRRGGLHKISWPSLLTSLLLASLVAASFLQMIYLVPMAYDALVGWDLVAKIMSYEGVYRSSVFEKISFNAQATYPPLTACMQGLCYIFTPGTPRIWIPILVLGFMILFGEDVWRRTRSSLLSTFLLLLLFTFPEINFHLTVAQTDMPNMVFVSLAFIWILAYPNDRRSVPLAAVFMFIATLTRSETILIAAAAALWMWIRVRFRSGSPLWIVLPGVALFLFWNLFYVRVLLGYNPADHFRTTLDIDPARAWKVIRYAVVIVTDRETFGELWWLFLGGLGAWLLWIVLGRRMGAGAMAAGDSPAGKTRAASNSSSSGSLQSLNSRLAPGAVLSLFLLTFLAYLPFFYQWDPVLNPLWSMAHTFKRGFFRYVPIMLLFILSVVRLWWVALEIRFFKKA
;
A
#
# COMPACT_ATOMS: atom_id res chain seq x y z
N MET A 1 -11.15 10.61 22.91
CA MET A 1 -11.45 9.27 22.34
C MET A 1 -10.58 8.89 21.15
N ILE A 2 -10.35 9.78 20.15
CA ILE A 2 -9.43 9.49 19.02
C ILE A 2 -8.04 9.03 19.49
N SER A 3 -7.49 9.66 20.54
CA SER A 3 -6.20 9.25 21.12
C SER A 3 -6.17 7.79 21.60
N VAL A 4 -7.31 7.24 22.06
CA VAL A 4 -7.40 5.84 22.49
C VAL A 4 -7.32 4.91 21.28
N ILE A 5 -7.98 5.26 20.18
CA ILE A 5 -7.88 4.51 18.90
C ILE A 5 -6.43 4.49 18.42
N LEU A 6 -5.76 5.65 18.41
CA LEU A 6 -4.36 5.75 18.00
C LEU A 6 -3.45 4.92 18.89
N LEU A 7 -3.61 5.00 20.22
CA LEU A 7 -2.83 4.20 21.17
C LEU A 7 -3.07 2.70 20.99
N ALA A 8 -4.32 2.27 20.77
CA ALA A 8 -4.65 0.88 20.50
C ALA A 8 -3.99 0.37 19.21
N MET A 9 -4.05 1.15 18.12
CA MET A 9 -3.37 0.81 16.85
C MET A 9 -1.85 0.73 17.05
N ILE A 10 -1.24 1.72 17.70
CA ILE A 10 0.20 1.74 17.97
C ILE A 10 0.62 0.51 18.80
N ALA A 11 -0.12 0.21 19.85
CA ALA A 11 0.12 -0.93 20.73
C ALA A 11 -0.01 -2.28 20.00
N ALA A 12 -1.05 -2.43 19.17
CA ALA A 12 -1.28 -3.65 18.39
C ALA A 12 -0.25 -3.84 17.25
N GLY A 13 0.24 -2.75 16.64
CA GLY A 13 1.22 -2.81 15.56
C GLY A 13 2.67 -3.00 16.03
N GLU A 14 2.98 -2.64 17.28
CA GLU A 14 4.34 -2.70 17.84
C GLU A 14 4.97 -4.11 17.82
N PRO A 15 4.28 -5.21 18.20
CA PRO A 15 4.81 -6.56 18.04
C PRO A 15 5.24 -6.89 16.61
N ILE A 16 4.45 -6.47 15.61
CA ILE A 16 4.73 -6.76 14.20
C ILE A 16 5.99 -5.99 13.75
N VAL A 17 6.11 -4.71 14.11
CA VAL A 17 7.32 -3.91 13.83
C VAL A 17 8.56 -4.58 14.40
N GLN A 18 8.48 -5.12 15.62
CA GLN A 18 9.61 -5.81 16.22
C GLN A 18 9.97 -7.09 15.47
N LEU A 19 8.97 -7.92 15.14
CA LEU A 19 9.18 -9.19 14.42
C LEU A 19 9.83 -8.98 13.06
N LEU A 20 9.50 -7.89 12.37
CA LEU A 20 10.05 -7.58 11.06
C LEU A 20 11.58 -7.29 11.07
N ARG A 21 12.18 -7.08 12.25
CA ARG A 21 13.64 -6.88 12.44
C ARG A 21 14.24 -5.91 11.41
N ASP A 22 13.50 -4.86 11.06
CA ASP A 22 13.94 -3.93 10.02
C ASP A 22 15.23 -3.22 10.48
N PRO A 23 16.39 -3.48 9.84
CA PRO A 23 17.64 -2.81 10.18
C PRO A 23 17.59 -1.31 9.87
N ASP A 24 16.65 -0.87 9.03
CA ASP A 24 16.38 0.55 8.77
C ASP A 24 15.49 1.16 9.88
N LEU A 25 15.40 0.55 11.06
CA LEU A 25 14.89 1.20 12.28
C LEU A 25 15.70 2.45 12.70
N ASP A 26 16.73 2.86 11.94
CA ASP A 26 17.33 4.20 12.03
C ASP A 26 16.50 5.29 11.31
N ARG A 27 15.35 4.94 10.72
CA ARG A 27 14.39 5.89 10.12
C ARG A 27 13.79 6.84 11.15
N SER A 28 13.12 7.88 10.63
CA SER A 28 12.52 8.91 11.46
C SER A 28 11.51 8.33 12.47
N ILE A 29 11.28 9.03 13.58
CA ILE A 29 10.24 8.60 14.52
C ILE A 29 8.85 8.61 13.88
N PHE A 30 8.60 9.52 12.95
CA PHE A 30 7.34 9.59 12.22
C PHE A 30 7.13 8.37 11.34
N TYR A 31 8.18 7.90 10.67
CA TYR A 31 8.16 6.64 9.92
C TYR A 31 7.76 5.46 10.81
N LYS A 32 8.47 5.34 11.93
CA LYS A 32 8.24 4.31 12.94
C LYS A 32 6.80 4.33 13.45
N LEU A 33 6.25 5.52 13.68
CA LEU A 33 4.89 5.72 14.15
C LEU A 33 3.87 5.35 13.06
N ALA A 34 4.06 5.83 11.84
CA ALA A 34 3.21 5.54 10.69
C ALA A 34 3.15 4.04 10.41
N LEU A 35 4.31 3.35 10.45
CA LEU A 35 4.38 1.91 10.28
C LEU A 35 3.58 1.17 11.37
N ARG A 36 3.71 1.57 12.64
CA ARG A 36 2.90 0.98 13.74
C ARG A 36 1.42 1.20 13.55
N LEU A 37 1.00 2.40 13.14
CA LEU A 37 -0.41 2.71 12.90
C LEU A 37 -1.00 1.80 11.82
N LEU A 38 -0.33 1.70 10.68
CA LEU A 38 -0.77 0.88 9.55
C LEU A 38 -0.81 -0.62 9.88
N LEU A 39 0.24 -1.15 10.54
CA LEU A 39 0.27 -2.55 10.98
C LEU A 39 -0.74 -2.81 12.11
N GLY A 40 -0.98 -1.81 12.95
CA GLY A 40 -1.97 -1.83 14.02
C GLY A 40 -3.40 -1.99 13.51
N MET A 41 -3.76 -1.34 12.41
CA MET A 41 -5.07 -1.51 11.77
C MET A 41 -5.33 -2.98 11.40
N ALA A 42 -4.34 -3.64 10.81
CA ALA A 42 -4.44 -5.05 10.48
C ALA A 42 -4.49 -5.93 11.73
N ALA A 43 -3.63 -5.68 12.71
CA ALA A 43 -3.60 -6.43 13.97
C ALA A 43 -4.95 -6.36 14.71
N LEU A 44 -5.53 -5.16 14.82
CA LEU A 44 -6.86 -4.97 15.43
C LEU A 44 -7.95 -5.70 14.65
N THR A 45 -7.89 -5.71 13.31
CA THR A 45 -8.81 -6.51 12.49
C THR A 45 -8.73 -7.99 12.87
N ILE A 46 -7.51 -8.54 12.98
CA ILE A 46 -7.31 -9.93 13.41
C ILE A 46 -7.82 -10.16 14.84
N PHE A 47 -7.61 -9.21 15.76
CA PHE A 47 -8.15 -9.32 17.12
C PHE A 47 -9.67 -9.40 17.12
N PHE A 48 -10.36 -8.64 16.25
CA PHE A 48 -11.83 -8.68 16.17
C PHE A 48 -12.30 -10.06 15.74
N LEU A 49 -11.66 -10.66 14.73
CA LEU A 49 -12.00 -12.00 14.27
C LEU A 49 -11.72 -13.08 15.33
N VAL A 50 -10.61 -12.96 16.05
CA VAL A 50 -10.26 -13.90 17.13
C VAL A 50 -11.23 -13.76 18.30
N MET A 51 -11.60 -12.53 18.69
CA MET A 51 -12.59 -12.29 19.75
C MET A 51 -13.96 -12.85 19.36
N ASP A 52 -14.41 -12.60 18.13
CA ASP A 52 -15.66 -13.13 17.61
C ASP A 52 -15.69 -14.65 17.60
N ALA A 53 -14.62 -15.30 17.09
CA ALA A 53 -14.50 -16.75 17.09
C ALA A 53 -14.43 -17.35 18.52
N ALA A 54 -13.88 -16.61 19.48
CA ALA A 54 -13.80 -17.02 20.88
C ALA A 54 -15.05 -16.67 21.71
N GLY A 55 -16.07 -16.03 21.12
CA GLY A 55 -17.25 -15.56 21.84
C GLY A 55 -16.96 -14.41 22.83
N ILE A 56 -15.85 -13.70 22.66
CA ILE A 56 -15.50 -12.53 23.47
C ILE A 56 -16.19 -11.30 22.85
N PRO A 57 -17.02 -10.56 23.60
CA PRO A 57 -17.70 -9.39 23.06
C PRO A 57 -16.71 -8.32 22.58
N ILE A 58 -16.89 -7.82 21.36
CA ILE A 58 -16.16 -6.73 20.72
C ILE A 58 -16.69 -5.40 21.28
N ASN A 59 -16.04 -4.89 22.32
CA ASN A 59 -16.41 -3.64 22.96
C ASN A 59 -15.16 -2.86 23.40
N ARG A 60 -15.33 -1.68 24.00
CA ARG A 60 -14.20 -0.82 24.42
C ARG A 60 -13.21 -1.56 25.31
N ARG A 61 -13.69 -2.38 26.26
CA ARG A 61 -12.86 -3.06 27.26
C ARG A 61 -12.02 -4.16 26.62
N SER A 62 -12.63 -5.00 25.78
CA SER A 62 -11.92 -6.09 25.11
C SER A 62 -10.91 -5.58 24.08
N ILE A 63 -11.21 -4.50 23.36
CA ILE A 63 -10.27 -3.85 22.43
C ILE A 63 -9.07 -3.24 23.16
N ILE A 64 -9.31 -2.51 24.25
CA ILE A 64 -8.21 -1.94 25.06
C ILE A 64 -7.39 -3.08 25.68
N GLY A 65 -8.05 -4.07 26.27
CA GLY A 65 -7.39 -5.22 26.92
C GLY A 65 -6.51 -6.00 25.95
N SER A 66 -7.01 -6.34 24.76
CA SER A 66 -6.23 -7.04 23.72
C SER A 66 -5.06 -6.19 23.21
N SER A 67 -5.24 -4.88 23.04
CA SER A 67 -4.16 -3.97 22.63
C SER A 67 -3.07 -3.85 23.69
N LEU A 68 -3.44 -3.75 24.97
CA LEU A 68 -2.50 -3.74 26.09
C LEU A 68 -1.76 -5.06 26.23
N LEU A 69 -2.46 -6.19 26.06
CA LEU A 69 -1.86 -7.52 26.05
C LEU A 69 -0.83 -7.64 24.93
N ALA A 70 -1.16 -7.19 23.72
CA ALA A 70 -0.23 -7.17 22.59
C ALA A 70 1.03 -6.34 22.89
N ALA A 71 0.87 -5.13 23.45
CA ALA A 71 1.99 -4.31 23.89
C ALA A 71 2.82 -4.97 25.00
N GLY A 72 2.17 -5.63 25.96
CA GLY A 72 2.83 -6.37 27.04
C GLY A 72 3.66 -7.55 26.52
N ILE A 73 3.12 -8.35 25.60
CA ILE A 73 3.86 -9.42 24.91
C ILE A 73 5.06 -8.85 24.17
N SER A 74 4.86 -7.72 23.47
CA SER A 74 5.93 -6.99 22.79
C SER A 74 7.07 -6.61 23.74
N LEU A 75 6.74 -6.03 24.89
CA LEU A 75 7.69 -5.63 25.91
C LEU A 75 8.43 -6.85 26.48
N ALA A 76 7.71 -7.94 26.76
CA ALA A 76 8.28 -9.18 27.23
C ALA A 76 9.27 -9.76 26.22
N VAL A 77 8.94 -9.78 24.92
CA VAL A 77 9.85 -10.23 23.85
C VAL A 77 11.11 -9.36 23.79
N ARG A 78 10.99 -8.03 23.92
CA ARG A 78 12.17 -7.14 23.97
C ARG A 78 13.09 -7.43 25.15
N LEU A 79 12.49 -7.57 26.33
CA LEU A 79 13.22 -7.78 27.58
C LEU A 79 13.87 -9.17 27.63
N LEU A 80 13.09 -10.21 27.37
CA LEU A 80 13.50 -11.61 27.58
C LEU A 80 14.32 -12.15 26.41
N VAL A 81 13.89 -11.90 25.17
CA VAL A 81 14.52 -12.51 23.99
C VAL A 81 15.66 -11.64 23.47
N ARG A 82 15.47 -10.31 23.44
CA ARG A 82 16.45 -9.41 22.81
C ARG A 82 17.46 -8.82 23.78
N ARG A 83 17.25 -8.98 25.10
CA ARG A 83 18.05 -8.32 26.15
C ARG A 83 18.25 -6.83 25.88
N GLN A 84 17.31 -6.20 25.17
CA GLN A 84 17.41 -4.79 24.85
C GLN A 84 17.02 -4.02 26.11
N ARG A 85 17.92 -3.15 26.57
CA ARG A 85 17.62 -2.22 27.66
C ARG A 85 16.39 -1.40 27.25
N VAL A 86 15.37 -1.38 28.10
CA VAL A 86 14.24 -0.48 27.91
C VAL A 86 14.80 0.93 27.97
N ARG A 87 14.80 1.60 26.82
CA ARG A 87 15.23 3.00 26.75
C ARG A 87 14.31 3.81 27.66
N GLY A 88 14.90 4.55 28.59
CA GLY A 88 14.13 5.43 29.46
C GLY A 88 13.42 6.53 28.65
N LEU A 89 12.37 7.13 29.23
CA LEU A 89 11.66 8.28 28.64
C LEU A 89 12.61 9.41 28.21
N GLY A 90 13.71 9.62 28.95
CA GLY A 90 14.75 10.60 28.61
C GLY A 90 15.48 10.30 27.30
N GLU A 91 15.84 9.04 27.06
CA GLU A 91 16.48 8.60 25.81
C GLU A 91 15.52 8.76 24.63
N TRP A 92 14.25 8.39 24.80
CA TRP A 92 13.22 8.59 23.77
C TRP A 92 13.04 10.07 23.43
N ARG A 93 12.95 10.95 24.43
CA ARG A 93 12.87 12.40 24.22
C ARG A 93 14.09 12.91 23.46
N SER A 94 15.29 12.42 23.79
CA SER A 94 16.52 12.80 23.08
C SER A 94 16.53 12.30 21.63
N GLU A 95 15.99 11.11 21.35
CA GLU A 95 15.86 10.56 20.00
C GLU A 95 14.83 11.35 19.18
N CYS A 96 13.69 11.72 19.78
CA CYS A 96 12.69 12.60 19.16
C CYS A 96 13.30 13.96 18.79
N LEU A 97 13.95 14.62 19.75
CA LEU A 97 14.55 15.93 19.55
C LEU A 97 15.71 15.87 18.54
N SER A 98 16.57 14.85 18.63
CA SER A 98 17.66 14.65 17.67
C SER A 98 17.16 14.26 16.29
N GLY A 99 16.06 13.52 16.19
CA GLY A 99 15.38 13.17 14.94
C GLY A 99 14.75 14.38 14.28
N TRP A 100 14.12 15.26 15.06
CA TRP A 100 13.63 16.56 14.60
C TRP A 100 14.77 17.47 14.12
N ARG A 101 15.87 17.54 14.87
CA ARG A 101 17.06 18.32 14.48
C ARG A 101 17.74 17.75 13.22
N ARG A 102 17.92 16.43 13.15
CA ARG A 102 18.49 15.72 11.98
C ARG A 102 17.57 15.74 10.77
N GLY A 103 16.26 15.78 10.99
CA GLY A 103 15.23 15.89 9.94
C GLY A 103 15.31 17.18 9.14
N GLY A 104 16.13 18.15 9.56
CA GLY A 104 16.48 19.28 8.71
C GLY A 104 15.29 20.19 8.43
N LEU A 105 14.40 20.42 9.42
CA LEU A 105 13.32 21.41 9.29
C LEU A 105 13.84 22.78 8.82
N HIS A 106 15.07 23.14 9.21
CA HIS A 106 15.78 24.35 8.78
C HIS A 106 16.25 24.33 7.29
N LYS A 107 16.15 23.19 6.61
CA LYS A 107 16.48 22.99 5.19
C LYS A 107 15.24 22.80 4.31
N ILE A 108 14.03 22.94 4.87
CA ILE A 108 12.81 22.89 4.09
C ILE A 108 12.76 24.16 3.23
N SER A 109 12.85 23.99 1.91
CA SER A 109 12.69 25.10 0.99
C SER A 109 11.26 25.66 1.09
N TRP A 110 11.10 26.96 0.86
CA TRP A 110 9.77 27.60 0.86
C TRP A 110 8.75 26.85 -0.02
N PRO A 111 9.10 26.41 -1.25
CA PRO A 111 8.19 25.60 -2.07
C PRO A 111 7.80 24.25 -1.43
N SER A 112 8.70 23.61 -0.69
CA SER A 112 8.39 22.37 0.05
C SER A 112 7.38 22.63 1.18
N LEU A 113 7.52 23.77 1.86
CA LEU A 113 6.58 24.18 2.90
C LEU A 113 5.19 24.44 2.31
N LEU A 114 5.11 25.20 1.19
CA LEU A 114 3.84 25.45 0.51
C LEU A 114 3.14 24.17 0.09
N THR A 115 3.85 23.27 -0.58
CA THR A 115 3.29 21.98 -1.03
C THR A 115 2.85 21.12 0.16
N SER A 116 3.57 21.17 1.29
CA SER A 116 3.16 20.50 2.53
C SER A 116 1.89 21.11 3.13
N LEU A 117 1.75 22.43 3.11
CA LEU A 117 0.55 23.13 3.60
C LEU A 117 -0.67 22.83 2.72
N LEU A 118 -0.52 22.83 1.39
CA LEU A 118 -1.58 22.46 0.45
C LEU A 118 -2.03 21.00 0.66
N LEU A 119 -1.07 20.10 0.86
CA LEU A 119 -1.33 18.71 1.14
C LEU A 119 -2.05 18.53 2.49
N ALA A 120 -1.63 19.25 3.53
CA ALA A 120 -2.29 19.27 4.82
C ALA A 120 -3.72 19.84 4.72
N SER A 121 -3.94 20.90 3.95
CA SER A 121 -5.27 21.47 3.72
C SER A 121 -6.19 20.49 2.99
N LEU A 122 -5.67 19.70 2.05
CA LEU A 122 -6.44 18.68 1.34
C LEU A 122 -6.90 17.59 2.32
N VAL A 123 -6.00 17.06 3.15
CA VAL A 123 -6.36 16.06 4.17
C VAL A 123 -7.35 16.63 5.19
N ALA A 124 -7.17 17.89 5.61
CA ALA A 124 -8.07 18.56 6.53
C ALA A 124 -9.46 18.76 5.90
N ALA A 125 -9.54 19.17 4.63
CA ALA A 125 -10.79 19.32 3.91
C ALA A 125 -11.52 17.97 3.77
N SER A 126 -10.82 16.89 3.39
CA SER A 126 -11.40 15.54 3.35
C SER A 126 -11.89 15.09 4.73
N PHE A 127 -11.17 15.42 5.80
CA PHE A 127 -11.58 15.12 7.16
C PHE A 127 -12.86 15.88 7.56
N LEU A 128 -12.94 17.18 7.27
CA LEU A 128 -14.15 17.97 7.49
C LEU A 128 -15.33 17.40 6.69
N GLN A 129 -15.09 17.02 5.44
CA GLN A 129 -16.11 16.41 4.59
C GLN A 129 -16.65 15.10 5.20
N MET A 130 -15.81 14.28 5.82
CA MET A 130 -16.26 13.09 6.54
C MET A 130 -17.08 13.37 7.80
N ILE A 131 -16.82 14.49 8.47
CA ILE A 131 -17.60 14.88 9.65
C ILE A 131 -18.99 15.33 9.22
N TYR A 132 -19.08 16.14 8.17
CA TYR A 132 -20.32 16.84 7.82
C TYR A 132 -21.17 16.16 6.74
N LEU A 133 -20.60 15.37 5.84
CA LEU A 133 -21.36 14.74 4.74
C LEU A 133 -21.61 13.27 5.00
N VAL A 134 -22.84 12.80 4.80
CA VAL A 134 -23.18 11.37 4.87
C VAL A 134 -22.49 10.62 3.71
N PRO A 135 -21.95 9.39 3.93
CA PRO A 135 -21.45 8.59 2.82
C PRO A 135 -22.57 8.30 1.82
N MET A 136 -22.39 8.70 0.56
CA MET A 136 -23.40 8.51 -0.50
C MET A 136 -23.14 7.28 -1.38
N ALA A 137 -22.01 6.61 -1.20
CA ALA A 137 -21.67 5.44 -2.00
C ALA A 137 -22.42 4.20 -1.48
N TYR A 138 -23.18 3.54 -2.36
CA TYR A 138 -23.94 2.33 -2.04
C TYR A 138 -23.09 1.29 -1.31
N ASP A 139 -21.93 0.91 -1.87
CA ASP A 139 -21.04 -0.10 -1.28
C ASP A 139 -20.55 0.26 0.12
N ALA A 140 -20.39 1.56 0.39
CA ALA A 140 -19.99 2.03 1.71
C ALA A 140 -21.13 1.87 2.71
N LEU A 141 -22.35 2.23 2.33
CA LEU A 141 -23.53 2.17 3.18
C LEU A 141 -23.97 0.74 3.48
N VAL A 142 -24.23 -0.06 2.43
CA VAL A 142 -24.88 -1.37 2.58
C VAL A 142 -23.89 -2.50 2.90
N GLY A 143 -22.60 -2.29 2.63
CA GLY A 143 -21.53 -3.23 2.95
C GLY A 143 -20.87 -2.87 4.27
N TRP A 144 -19.91 -1.94 4.22
CA TRP A 144 -18.96 -1.71 5.32
C TRP A 144 -19.60 -1.01 6.52
N ASP A 145 -20.35 0.05 6.28
CA ASP A 145 -20.92 0.89 7.34
C ASP A 145 -22.01 0.14 8.10
N LEU A 146 -22.89 -0.59 7.38
CA LEU A 146 -23.90 -1.45 7.99
C LEU A 146 -23.29 -2.53 8.88
N VAL A 147 -22.35 -3.32 8.36
CA VAL A 147 -21.68 -4.39 9.13
C VAL A 147 -20.96 -3.78 10.33
N ALA A 148 -20.22 -2.69 10.14
CA ALA A 148 -19.49 -2.01 11.20
C ALA A 148 -20.39 -1.48 12.31
N LYS A 149 -21.49 -0.84 11.93
CA LYS A 149 -22.46 -0.26 12.85
C LYS A 149 -23.13 -1.35 13.67
N ILE A 150 -23.64 -2.40 13.03
CA ILE A 150 -24.32 -3.49 13.74
C ILE A 150 -23.33 -4.28 14.61
N MET A 151 -22.12 -4.58 14.11
CA MET A 151 -21.05 -5.18 14.93
C MET A 151 -20.76 -4.34 16.18
N SER A 152 -20.73 -3.01 16.07
CA SER A 152 -20.45 -2.14 17.21
C SER A 152 -21.56 -2.13 18.27
N TYR A 153 -22.82 -2.41 17.86
CA TYR A 153 -23.97 -2.49 18.76
C TYR A 153 -24.12 -3.87 19.39
N GLU A 154 -24.01 -4.93 18.59
CA GLU A 154 -24.18 -6.31 19.05
C GLU A 154 -22.94 -6.86 19.75
N GLY A 155 -21.78 -6.24 19.53
CA GLY A 155 -20.51 -6.68 20.11
C GLY A 155 -20.00 -8.00 19.51
N VAL A 156 -20.44 -8.38 18.32
CA VAL A 156 -19.99 -9.56 17.58
C VAL A 156 -19.83 -9.20 16.11
N TYR A 157 -18.77 -9.70 15.47
CA TYR A 157 -18.58 -9.50 14.03
C TYR A 157 -19.60 -10.33 13.25
N ARG A 158 -19.81 -11.58 13.65
CA ARG A 158 -20.91 -12.44 13.18
C ARG A 158 -22.27 -11.94 13.69
N SER A 159 -22.64 -10.76 13.21
CA SER A 159 -23.85 -10.05 13.60
C SER A 159 -25.09 -10.49 12.81
N SER A 160 -26.25 -9.98 13.21
CA SER A 160 -27.54 -10.20 12.54
C SER A 160 -27.56 -9.80 11.05
N VAL A 161 -26.63 -8.95 10.58
CA VAL A 161 -26.45 -8.66 9.14
C VAL A 161 -26.26 -9.94 8.34
N PHE A 162 -25.56 -10.91 8.94
CA PHE A 162 -25.17 -12.13 8.29
C PHE A 162 -26.26 -13.21 8.27
N GLU A 163 -27.40 -12.99 8.95
CA GLU A 163 -28.54 -13.91 8.87
C GLU A 163 -29.31 -13.78 7.55
N LYS A 164 -29.13 -12.66 6.82
CA LYS A 164 -29.82 -12.35 5.56
C LYS A 164 -28.85 -12.07 4.40
N ILE A 165 -27.68 -12.72 4.38
CA ILE A 165 -26.59 -12.50 3.40
C ILE A 165 -27.05 -12.69 1.95
N SER A 166 -28.09 -13.50 1.71
CA SER A 166 -28.64 -13.75 0.37
C SER A 166 -28.95 -12.47 -0.42
N PHE A 167 -29.12 -11.33 0.27
CA PHE A 167 -29.41 -10.04 -0.35
C PHE A 167 -28.18 -9.15 -0.62
N ASN A 168 -26.99 -9.43 -0.07
CA ASN A 168 -25.82 -8.57 -0.31
C ASN A 168 -24.45 -9.27 -0.15
N ALA A 169 -23.85 -9.69 -1.28
CA ALA A 169 -22.50 -10.24 -1.33
C ALA A 169 -21.39 -9.27 -0.87
N GLN A 170 -21.68 -7.97 -0.77
CA GLN A 170 -20.71 -7.01 -0.25
C GLN A 170 -20.46 -7.19 1.25
N ALA A 171 -21.40 -7.77 1.99
CA ALA A 171 -21.18 -8.09 3.41
C ALA A 171 -20.03 -9.10 3.61
N THR A 172 -19.69 -9.90 2.59
CA THR A 172 -18.71 -10.99 2.69
C THR A 172 -17.29 -10.65 2.20
N TYR A 173 -17.00 -9.39 1.89
CA TYR A 173 -15.61 -9.00 1.63
C TYR A 173 -14.74 -9.13 2.89
N PRO A 174 -13.41 -9.19 2.71
CA PRO A 174 -12.48 -9.21 3.82
C PRO A 174 -12.70 -8.09 4.85
N PRO A 175 -12.43 -8.36 6.14
CA PRO A 175 -13.05 -7.64 7.24
C PRO A 175 -12.39 -6.30 7.59
N LEU A 176 -11.25 -5.92 7.01
CA LEU A 176 -10.48 -4.75 7.49
C LEU A 176 -11.32 -3.47 7.50
N THR A 177 -12.00 -3.16 6.41
CA THR A 177 -12.78 -1.91 6.30
C THR A 177 -13.92 -1.89 7.32
N ALA A 178 -14.69 -2.99 7.45
CA ALA A 178 -15.78 -3.08 8.41
C ALA A 178 -15.29 -3.06 9.86
N CYS A 179 -14.20 -3.77 10.18
CA CYS A 179 -13.60 -3.75 11.51
C CYS A 179 -13.08 -2.37 11.89
N MET A 180 -12.40 -1.66 10.98
CA MET A 180 -11.87 -0.32 11.26
C MET A 180 -12.98 0.72 11.41
N GLN A 181 -14.01 0.65 10.57
CA GLN A 181 -15.21 1.48 10.73
C GLN A 181 -15.92 1.17 12.06
N GLY A 182 -16.03 -0.10 12.44
CA GLY A 182 -16.69 -0.51 13.68
C GLY A 182 -15.90 -0.15 14.94
N LEU A 183 -14.57 -0.22 14.89
CA LEU A 183 -13.68 0.34 15.91
C LEU A 183 -14.01 1.82 16.15
N CYS A 184 -14.16 2.59 15.07
CA CYS A 184 -14.52 3.99 15.18
C CYS A 184 -15.96 4.20 15.67
N TYR A 185 -16.93 3.34 15.34
CA TYR A 185 -18.26 3.39 15.96
C TYR A 185 -18.22 3.17 17.48
N ILE A 186 -17.39 2.22 17.95
CA ILE A 186 -17.26 1.90 19.37
C ILE A 186 -16.70 3.09 20.18
N PHE A 187 -15.71 3.81 19.64
CA PHE A 187 -15.00 4.88 20.35
C PHE A 187 -15.46 6.31 19.99
N THR A 188 -15.88 6.53 18.76
CA THR A 188 -16.20 7.84 18.18
C THR A 188 -17.39 7.74 17.20
N PRO A 189 -18.60 7.40 17.67
CA PRO A 189 -19.76 7.11 16.81
C PRO A 189 -20.19 8.28 15.91
N GLY A 190 -19.89 9.53 16.30
CA GLY A 190 -20.15 10.70 15.45
C GLY A 190 -19.18 10.87 14.28
N THR A 191 -18.06 10.13 14.26
CA THR A 191 -17.04 10.20 13.20
C THR A 191 -16.50 8.79 12.86
N PRO A 192 -17.36 7.87 12.39
CA PRO A 192 -16.98 6.46 12.22
C PRO A 192 -15.93 6.23 11.10
N ARG A 193 -15.66 7.24 10.27
CA ARG A 193 -14.68 7.17 9.17
C ARG A 193 -13.29 7.75 9.51
N ILE A 194 -13.05 8.17 10.77
CA ILE A 194 -11.77 8.79 11.19
C ILE A 194 -10.54 7.90 10.96
N TRP A 195 -10.72 6.59 10.76
CA TRP A 195 -9.63 5.69 10.40
C TRP A 195 -9.06 5.95 8.99
N ILE A 196 -9.84 6.50 8.05
CA ILE A 196 -9.38 6.80 6.67
C ILE A 196 -8.29 7.89 6.68
N PRO A 197 -8.46 9.06 7.33
CA PRO A 197 -7.39 10.06 7.42
C PRO A 197 -6.16 9.53 8.16
N ILE A 198 -6.33 8.65 9.16
CA ILE A 198 -5.20 8.02 9.87
C ILE A 198 -4.41 7.10 8.92
N LEU A 199 -5.12 6.29 8.12
CA LEU A 199 -4.54 5.41 7.11
C LEU A 199 -3.76 6.25 6.07
N VAL A 200 -4.39 7.29 5.55
CA VAL A 200 -3.82 8.19 4.53
C VAL A 200 -2.59 8.92 5.08
N LEU A 201 -2.65 9.46 6.29
CA LEU A 201 -1.51 10.10 6.95
C LEU A 201 -0.34 9.12 7.14
N GLY A 202 -0.64 7.90 7.60
CA GLY A 202 0.36 6.84 7.71
C GLY A 202 1.03 6.53 6.36
N PHE A 203 0.23 6.40 5.31
CA PHE A 203 0.73 6.20 3.96
C PHE A 203 1.59 7.37 3.46
N MET A 204 1.12 8.61 3.62
CA MET A 204 1.85 9.82 3.21
C MET A 204 3.23 9.91 3.85
N ILE A 205 3.33 9.60 5.14
CA ILE A 205 4.62 9.59 5.86
C ILE A 205 5.55 8.50 5.30
N LEU A 206 5.06 7.27 5.16
CA LEU A 206 5.90 6.15 4.67
C LEU A 206 6.32 6.34 3.22
N PHE A 207 5.38 6.71 2.34
CA PHE A 207 5.61 6.95 0.92
C PHE A 207 6.49 8.18 0.71
N GLY A 208 6.19 9.29 1.38
CA GLY A 208 6.99 10.51 1.31
C GLY A 208 8.42 10.29 1.78
N GLU A 209 8.63 9.60 2.90
CA GLU A 209 9.98 9.30 3.38
C GLU A 209 10.75 8.41 2.38
N ASP A 210 10.09 7.43 1.75
CA ASP A 210 10.71 6.61 0.70
C ASP A 210 11.11 7.45 -0.53
N VAL A 211 10.21 8.32 -1.02
CA VAL A 211 10.51 9.26 -2.11
C VAL A 211 11.67 10.17 -1.73
N TRP A 212 11.63 10.78 -0.54
CA TRP A 212 12.69 11.67 -0.06
C TRP A 212 14.03 10.94 0.06
N ARG A 213 14.07 9.70 0.57
CA ARG A 213 15.34 8.95 0.67
C ARG A 213 15.93 8.64 -0.70
N ARG A 214 15.09 8.31 -1.68
CA ARG A 214 15.52 8.02 -3.06
C ARG A 214 15.99 9.29 -3.76
N THR A 215 15.28 10.39 -3.58
CA THR A 215 15.49 11.63 -4.34
C THR A 215 16.41 12.63 -3.66
N ARG A 216 16.51 12.55 -2.34
CA ARG A 216 17.09 13.57 -1.44
C ARG A 216 16.45 14.95 -1.58
N SER A 217 15.20 15.02 -2.07
CA SER A 217 14.46 16.26 -2.29
C SER A 217 13.15 16.26 -1.52
N SER A 218 13.01 17.19 -0.56
CA SER A 218 11.76 17.40 0.17
C SER A 218 10.64 17.88 -0.74
N LEU A 219 10.96 18.82 -1.64
CA LEU A 219 10.00 19.36 -2.61
C LEU A 219 9.43 18.26 -3.49
N LEU A 220 10.28 17.36 -3.98
CA LEU A 220 9.82 16.31 -4.86
C LEU A 220 8.93 15.29 -4.13
N SER A 221 9.26 14.99 -2.88
CA SER A 221 8.43 14.16 -2.01
C SER A 221 7.05 14.77 -1.78
N THR A 222 6.99 16.03 -1.36
CA THR A 222 5.73 16.71 -1.03
C THR A 222 4.91 17.01 -2.28
N PHE A 223 5.56 17.36 -3.38
CA PHE A 223 4.92 17.57 -4.68
C PHE A 223 4.32 16.28 -5.25
N LEU A 224 5.03 15.15 -5.17
CA LEU A 224 4.46 13.87 -5.62
C LEU A 224 3.28 13.41 -4.78
N LEU A 225 3.33 13.62 -3.46
CA LEU A 225 2.18 13.37 -2.60
C LEU A 225 1.02 14.29 -2.98
N LEU A 226 1.27 15.58 -3.18
CA LEU A 226 0.24 16.53 -3.63
C LEU A 226 -0.38 16.08 -4.95
N LEU A 227 0.44 15.78 -5.96
CA LEU A 227 -0.01 15.28 -7.26
C LEU A 227 -0.85 14.01 -7.13
N LEU A 228 -0.41 13.06 -6.29
CA LEU A 228 -1.15 11.83 -6.03
C LEU A 228 -2.55 12.12 -5.47
N PHE A 229 -2.68 13.03 -4.50
CA PHE A 229 -3.98 13.33 -3.89
C PHE A 229 -4.83 14.32 -4.70
N THR A 230 -4.29 14.93 -5.76
CA THR A 230 -5.08 15.76 -6.70
C THR A 230 -5.90 14.95 -7.70
N PHE A 231 -5.64 13.64 -7.87
CA PHE A 231 -6.48 12.79 -8.72
C PHE A 231 -7.91 12.73 -8.16
N PRO A 232 -8.95 13.05 -8.96
CA PRO A 232 -10.34 13.08 -8.49
C PRO A 232 -10.78 11.77 -7.84
N GLU A 233 -10.39 10.62 -8.39
CA GLU A 233 -10.71 9.31 -7.83
C GLU A 233 -10.06 9.09 -6.46
N ILE A 234 -8.82 9.52 -6.26
CA ILE A 234 -8.13 9.43 -4.96
C ILE A 234 -8.84 10.33 -3.95
N ASN A 235 -9.16 11.56 -4.34
CA ASN A 235 -9.85 12.50 -3.46
C ASN A 235 -11.27 12.01 -3.09
N PHE A 236 -12.01 11.43 -4.03
CA PHE A 236 -13.28 10.77 -3.72
C PHE A 236 -13.11 9.70 -2.64
N HIS A 237 -12.17 8.77 -2.84
CA HIS A 237 -11.90 7.69 -1.89
C HIS A 237 -11.26 8.17 -0.58
N LEU A 238 -10.74 9.40 -0.52
CA LEU A 238 -10.34 10.02 0.74
C LEU A 238 -11.53 10.30 1.65
N THR A 239 -12.77 10.29 1.16
CA THR A 239 -13.96 10.70 1.95
C THR A 239 -14.96 9.55 2.17
N VAL A 240 -14.75 8.45 1.44
CA VAL A 240 -15.61 7.27 1.46
C VAL A 240 -14.86 6.10 2.11
N ALA A 241 -15.44 5.52 3.15
CA ALA A 241 -14.90 4.35 3.81
C ALA A 241 -15.16 3.08 2.98
N GLN A 242 -14.36 2.90 1.93
CA GLN A 242 -14.39 1.75 1.03
C GLN A 242 -13.09 0.95 1.10
N THR A 243 -13.09 -0.25 0.51
CA THR A 243 -11.93 -1.15 0.47
C THR A 243 -10.84 -0.69 -0.51
N ASP A 244 -11.16 0.19 -1.47
CA ASP A 244 -10.23 0.65 -2.52
C ASP A 244 -9.04 1.45 -1.97
N MET A 245 -9.30 2.46 -1.12
CA MET A 245 -8.25 3.27 -0.48
C MET A 245 -7.25 2.44 0.34
N PRO A 246 -7.67 1.62 1.32
CA PRO A 246 -6.72 0.80 2.06
C PRO A 246 -6.04 -0.23 1.16
N ASN A 247 -6.72 -0.81 0.17
CA ASN A 247 -6.06 -1.71 -0.77
C ASN A 247 -4.93 -1.01 -1.56
N MET A 248 -5.19 0.18 -2.11
CA MET A 248 -4.18 0.98 -2.81
C MET A 248 -2.98 1.27 -1.91
N VAL A 249 -3.23 1.74 -0.69
CA VAL A 249 -2.18 2.05 0.30
C VAL A 249 -1.28 0.83 0.52
N PHE A 250 -1.87 -0.32 0.84
CA PHE A 250 -1.11 -1.51 1.20
C PHE A 250 -0.43 -2.18 -0.01
N VAL A 251 -1.08 -2.24 -1.18
CA VAL A 251 -0.44 -2.72 -2.42
C VAL A 251 0.74 -1.83 -2.82
N SER A 252 0.57 -0.51 -2.76
CA SER A 252 1.63 0.44 -3.10
C SER A 252 2.84 0.30 -2.16
N LEU A 253 2.60 0.21 -0.85
CA LEU A 253 3.68 -0.02 0.10
C LEU A 253 4.35 -1.38 -0.14
N ALA A 254 3.60 -2.44 -0.40
CA ALA A 254 4.18 -3.75 -0.75
C ALA A 254 5.07 -3.66 -1.99
N PHE A 255 4.64 -2.95 -3.04
CA PHE A 255 5.39 -2.79 -4.27
C PHE A 255 6.68 -2.00 -4.07
N ILE A 256 6.68 -0.94 -3.26
CA ILE A 256 7.90 -0.22 -2.89
C ILE A 256 8.97 -1.16 -2.32
N TRP A 257 8.55 -2.10 -1.46
CA TRP A 257 9.43 -3.07 -0.83
C TRP A 257 9.84 -4.22 -1.75
N ILE A 258 8.94 -4.69 -2.62
CA ILE A 258 9.27 -5.64 -3.69
C ILE A 258 10.33 -5.06 -4.61
N LEU A 259 10.20 -3.80 -4.99
CA LEU A 259 11.17 -3.12 -5.85
C LEU A 259 12.51 -2.85 -5.12
N ALA A 260 12.51 -2.77 -3.80
CA ALA A 260 13.74 -2.67 -3.00
C ALA A 260 14.50 -4.01 -2.89
N TYR A 261 13.82 -5.14 -3.09
CA TYR A 261 14.36 -6.49 -2.87
C TYR A 261 15.70 -6.80 -3.55
N PRO A 262 15.95 -6.40 -4.82
CA PRO A 262 17.25 -6.66 -5.46
C PRO A 262 18.45 -6.12 -4.69
N ASN A 263 18.25 -5.09 -3.86
CA ASN A 263 19.29 -4.44 -3.06
C ASN A 263 19.20 -4.75 -1.57
N ASP A 264 18.00 -5.09 -1.09
CA ASP A 264 17.77 -5.40 0.33
C ASP A 264 16.81 -6.59 0.48
N ARG A 265 17.37 -7.76 0.80
CA ARG A 265 16.56 -8.97 1.03
C ARG A 265 15.62 -8.84 2.23
N ARG A 266 15.88 -7.92 3.15
CA ARG A 266 15.07 -7.69 4.35
C ARG A 266 13.78 -6.92 4.03
N SER A 267 13.60 -6.46 2.79
CA SER A 267 12.34 -5.86 2.35
C SER A 267 11.20 -6.87 2.16
N VAL A 268 11.51 -8.16 1.96
CA VAL A 268 10.49 -9.18 1.63
C VAL A 268 9.46 -9.39 2.75
N PRO A 269 9.84 -9.52 4.04
CA PRO A 269 8.86 -9.64 5.11
C PRO A 269 7.89 -8.45 5.16
N LEU A 270 8.38 -7.23 4.94
CA LEU A 270 7.54 -6.03 4.87
C LEU A 270 6.61 -6.06 3.66
N ALA A 271 7.12 -6.42 2.49
CA ALA A 271 6.30 -6.63 1.30
C ALA A 271 5.20 -7.67 1.53
N ALA A 272 5.54 -8.81 2.14
CA ALA A 272 4.62 -9.88 2.46
C ALA A 272 3.54 -9.44 3.45
N VAL A 273 3.92 -8.74 4.51
CA VAL A 273 2.96 -8.21 5.49
C VAL A 273 2.03 -7.21 4.82
N PHE A 274 2.52 -6.25 4.04
CA PHE A 274 1.64 -5.31 3.36
C PHE A 274 0.74 -5.98 2.33
N MET A 275 1.22 -7.00 1.60
CA MET A 275 0.38 -7.76 0.67
C MET A 275 -0.68 -8.61 1.38
N PHE A 276 -0.35 -9.17 2.54
CA PHE A 276 -1.30 -9.83 3.43
C PHE A 276 -2.39 -8.85 3.89
N ILE A 277 -2.00 -7.65 4.34
CA ILE A 277 -2.95 -6.63 4.79
C ILE A 277 -3.82 -6.16 3.61
N ALA A 278 -3.25 -6.00 2.42
CA ALA A 278 -4.04 -5.70 1.24
C ALA A 278 -5.07 -6.81 0.93
N THR A 279 -4.72 -8.07 1.18
CA THR A 279 -5.67 -9.19 1.07
C THR A 279 -6.76 -9.14 2.15
N LEU A 280 -6.46 -8.61 3.34
CA LEU A 280 -7.45 -8.30 4.40
C LEU A 280 -8.44 -7.20 4.01
N THR A 281 -8.16 -6.41 2.96
CA THR A 281 -9.11 -5.41 2.44
C THR A 281 -9.89 -5.92 1.24
N ARG A 282 -9.23 -6.65 0.32
CA ARG A 282 -9.85 -7.18 -0.90
C ARG A 282 -9.22 -8.53 -1.26
N SER A 283 -10.06 -9.55 -1.42
CA SER A 283 -9.61 -10.95 -1.53
C SER A 283 -8.88 -11.23 -2.84
N GLU A 284 -9.25 -10.55 -3.92
CA GLU A 284 -8.61 -10.62 -5.24
C GLU A 284 -7.13 -10.18 -5.23
N THR A 285 -6.68 -9.48 -4.18
CA THR A 285 -5.28 -9.05 -4.07
C THR A 285 -4.34 -10.23 -3.96
N ILE A 286 -4.84 -11.42 -3.65
CA ILE A 286 -4.08 -12.67 -3.77
C ILE A 286 -3.55 -12.92 -5.19
N LEU A 287 -4.27 -12.50 -6.24
CA LEU A 287 -3.83 -12.60 -7.63
C LEU A 287 -2.67 -11.64 -7.90
N ILE A 288 -2.75 -10.42 -7.34
CA ILE A 288 -1.68 -9.42 -7.40
C ILE A 288 -0.45 -9.94 -6.64
N ALA A 289 -0.64 -10.55 -5.47
CA ALA A 289 0.43 -11.16 -4.69
C ALA A 289 1.13 -12.28 -5.49
N ALA A 290 0.35 -13.18 -6.10
CA ALA A 290 0.85 -14.28 -6.91
C ALA A 290 1.67 -13.77 -8.10
N ALA A 291 1.16 -12.78 -8.82
CA ALA A 291 1.87 -12.13 -9.91
C ALA A 291 3.16 -11.42 -9.44
N ALA A 292 3.13 -10.73 -8.30
CA ALA A 292 4.32 -10.10 -7.74
C ALA A 292 5.40 -11.12 -7.33
N ALA A 293 5.00 -12.25 -6.75
CA ALA A 293 5.93 -13.34 -6.41
C ALA A 293 6.50 -14.00 -7.68
N LEU A 294 5.68 -14.21 -8.71
CA LEU A 294 6.13 -14.70 -10.02
C LEU A 294 7.13 -13.72 -10.65
N TRP A 295 6.86 -12.42 -10.58
CA TRP A 295 7.77 -11.39 -11.06
C TRP A 295 9.13 -11.46 -10.35
N MET A 296 9.13 -11.55 -9.02
CA MET A 296 10.35 -11.69 -8.23
C MET A 296 11.10 -12.98 -8.54
N TRP A 297 10.36 -14.05 -8.76
CA TRP A 297 10.90 -15.35 -9.16
C TRP A 297 11.68 -15.25 -10.48
N ILE A 298 11.06 -14.67 -11.51
CA ILE A 298 11.69 -14.46 -12.83
C ILE A 298 12.94 -13.57 -12.71
N ARG A 299 12.85 -12.49 -11.93
CA ARG A 299 13.91 -11.47 -11.89
C ARG A 299 15.12 -11.83 -11.03
N VAL A 300 14.93 -12.55 -9.93
CA VAL A 300 15.98 -12.74 -8.92
C VAL A 300 16.49 -14.18 -8.84
N ARG A 301 16.00 -15.08 -9.70
CA ARG A 301 16.46 -16.48 -9.88
C ARG A 301 16.67 -17.21 -8.54
N PHE A 302 15.59 -17.76 -8.00
CA PHE A 302 15.46 -18.85 -6.99
C PHE A 302 16.51 -19.06 -5.86
N ARG A 303 17.38 -18.12 -5.53
CA ARG A 303 18.42 -18.37 -4.50
C ARG A 303 17.92 -18.34 -3.06
N SER A 304 16.66 -17.98 -2.82
CA SER A 304 15.98 -18.08 -1.54
C SER A 304 14.50 -18.25 -1.79
N GLY A 305 13.79 -19.12 -1.06
CA GLY A 305 12.32 -19.27 -1.11
C GLY A 305 11.54 -18.01 -0.66
N SER A 306 12.17 -16.84 -0.69
CA SER A 306 11.65 -15.55 -0.28
C SER A 306 10.39 -15.11 -1.05
N PRO A 307 10.21 -15.34 -2.37
CA PRO A 307 9.02 -14.86 -3.07
C PRO A 307 7.72 -15.51 -2.60
N LEU A 308 7.78 -16.78 -2.15
CA LEU A 308 6.58 -17.49 -1.66
C LEU A 308 5.98 -16.82 -0.41
N TRP A 309 6.81 -16.19 0.43
CA TRP A 309 6.34 -15.48 1.61
C TRP A 309 5.41 -14.30 1.28
N ILE A 310 5.46 -13.76 0.07
CA ILE A 310 4.56 -12.67 -0.35
C ILE A 310 3.12 -13.16 -0.57
N VAL A 311 2.96 -14.45 -0.91
CA VAL A 311 1.68 -15.03 -1.31
C VAL A 311 1.10 -15.90 -0.21
N LEU A 312 1.92 -16.70 0.47
CA LEU A 312 1.47 -17.72 1.42
C LEU A 312 0.59 -17.15 2.55
N PRO A 313 0.92 -16.03 3.21
CA PRO A 313 0.04 -15.46 4.23
C PRO A 313 -1.29 -14.99 3.65
N GLY A 314 -1.29 -14.41 2.44
CA GLY A 314 -2.49 -14.01 1.73
C GLY A 314 -3.37 -15.20 1.35
N VAL A 315 -2.77 -16.32 0.91
CA VAL A 315 -3.47 -17.60 0.67
C VAL A 315 -4.09 -18.14 1.94
N ALA A 316 -3.31 -18.21 3.03
CA ALA A 316 -3.82 -18.69 4.32
C ALA A 316 -5.02 -17.86 4.78
N LEU A 317 -4.94 -16.53 4.64
CA LEU A 317 -6.04 -15.63 4.94
C LEU A 317 -7.23 -15.84 4.01
N PHE A 318 -7.00 -15.97 2.70
CA PHE A 318 -8.06 -16.17 1.73
C PHE A 318 -8.84 -17.45 2.03
N LEU A 319 -8.12 -18.54 2.36
CA LEU A 319 -8.71 -19.82 2.75
C LEU A 319 -9.45 -19.68 4.08
N PHE A 320 -8.83 -19.06 5.10
CA PHE A 320 -9.46 -18.80 6.39
C PHE A 320 -10.75 -17.99 6.23
N TRP A 321 -10.71 -16.88 5.50
CA TRP A 321 -11.85 -16.00 5.32
C TRP A 321 -12.95 -16.68 4.51
N ASN A 322 -12.66 -17.16 3.30
CA ASN A 322 -13.70 -17.65 2.41
C ASN A 322 -14.20 -19.05 2.78
N LEU A 323 -13.30 -19.97 3.16
CA LEU A 323 -13.67 -21.37 3.42
C LEU A 323 -14.11 -21.59 4.86
N PHE A 324 -13.41 -21.03 5.83
CA PHE A 324 -13.76 -21.23 7.23
C PHE A 324 -14.76 -20.17 7.72
N TYR A 325 -14.40 -18.89 7.65
CA TYR A 325 -15.24 -17.86 8.24
C TYR A 325 -16.57 -17.68 7.49
N VAL A 326 -16.52 -17.38 6.19
CA VAL A 326 -17.72 -17.11 5.39
C VAL A 326 -18.55 -18.38 5.17
N ARG A 327 -17.93 -19.48 4.74
CA ARG A 327 -18.68 -20.71 4.45
C ARG A 327 -19.09 -21.50 5.68
N VAL A 328 -18.20 -21.73 6.65
CA VAL A 328 -18.53 -22.56 7.82
C VAL A 328 -19.21 -21.73 8.90
N LEU A 329 -18.67 -20.56 9.25
CA LEU A 329 -19.22 -19.78 10.37
C LEU A 329 -20.43 -18.92 9.99
N LEU A 330 -20.46 -18.32 8.79
CA LEU A 330 -21.62 -17.53 8.32
C LEU A 330 -22.64 -18.37 7.53
N GLY A 331 -22.30 -19.60 7.14
CA GLY A 331 -23.19 -20.47 6.35
C GLY A 331 -23.42 -19.99 4.92
N TYR A 332 -22.58 -19.08 4.40
CA TYR A 332 -22.71 -18.54 3.04
C TYR A 332 -21.61 -19.10 2.14
N ASN A 333 -21.98 -19.69 1.01
CA ASN A 333 -21.01 -20.19 0.04
C ASN A 333 -21.01 -19.30 -1.21
N PRO A 334 -20.06 -18.35 -1.33
CA PRO A 334 -19.98 -17.48 -2.51
C PRO A 334 -19.78 -18.27 -3.80
N ALA A 335 -19.16 -19.46 -3.73
CA ALA A 335 -18.91 -20.29 -4.90
C ALA A 335 -20.20 -20.84 -5.53
N ASP A 336 -21.30 -20.97 -4.77
CA ASP A 336 -22.55 -21.50 -5.31
C ASP A 336 -23.17 -20.52 -6.32
N HIS A 337 -23.06 -19.21 -6.08
CA HIS A 337 -23.43 -18.21 -7.07
C HIS A 337 -22.62 -18.37 -8.36
N PHE A 338 -21.29 -18.52 -8.26
CA PHE A 338 -20.41 -18.64 -9.42
C PHE A 338 -20.61 -19.95 -10.18
N ARG A 339 -20.85 -21.08 -9.49
CA ARG A 339 -21.04 -22.40 -10.12
C ARG A 339 -22.29 -22.46 -10.98
N THR A 340 -23.34 -21.73 -10.64
CA THR A 340 -24.63 -21.78 -11.35
C THR A 340 -24.78 -20.68 -12.40
N THR A 341 -23.97 -19.62 -12.36
CA THR A 341 -24.15 -18.44 -13.23
C THR A 341 -23.01 -18.17 -14.20
N LEU A 342 -21.85 -18.82 -14.04
CA LEU A 342 -20.63 -18.50 -14.80
C LEU A 342 -20.01 -19.76 -15.42
N ASP A 343 -20.46 -20.09 -16.63
CA ASP A 343 -19.73 -21.01 -17.51
C ASP A 343 -18.40 -20.39 -17.97
N ILE A 344 -17.35 -21.22 -18.05
CA ILE A 344 -16.07 -20.83 -18.65
C ILE A 344 -16.22 -20.82 -20.18
N ASP A 345 -16.64 -19.67 -20.70
CA ASP A 345 -16.64 -19.24 -22.09
C ASP A 345 -15.38 -18.40 -22.46
N PRO A 346 -14.44 -18.94 -23.27
CA PRO A 346 -13.29 -18.20 -23.78
C PRO A 346 -13.64 -16.95 -24.62
N ALA A 347 -14.79 -16.94 -25.31
CA ALA A 347 -15.21 -15.79 -26.12
C ALA A 347 -15.54 -14.59 -25.23
N ARG A 348 -16.20 -14.82 -24.08
CA ARG A 348 -16.39 -13.81 -23.03
C ARG A 348 -15.07 -13.29 -22.47
N ALA A 349 -14.07 -14.15 -22.29
CA ALA A 349 -12.76 -13.73 -21.77
C ALA A 349 -12.08 -12.77 -22.75
N TRP A 350 -12.15 -13.10 -24.04
CA TRP A 350 -11.68 -12.22 -25.09
C TRP A 350 -12.44 -10.88 -25.14
N LYS A 351 -13.77 -10.91 -24.96
CA LYS A 351 -14.59 -9.70 -24.89
C LYS A 351 -14.18 -8.78 -23.73
N VAL A 352 -13.89 -9.34 -22.55
CA VAL A 352 -13.37 -8.62 -21.38
C VAL A 352 -12.02 -7.96 -21.70
N ILE A 353 -11.10 -8.70 -22.32
CA ILE A 353 -9.80 -8.16 -22.75
C ILE A 353 -10.00 -7.01 -23.74
N ARG A 354 -10.87 -7.18 -24.74
CA ARG A 354 -11.18 -6.13 -25.72
C ARG A 354 -11.74 -4.88 -25.05
N TYR A 355 -12.66 -5.03 -24.09
CA TYR A 355 -13.18 -3.88 -23.35
C TYR A 355 -12.14 -3.22 -22.46
N ALA A 356 -11.27 -3.99 -21.79
CA ALA A 356 -10.15 -3.44 -21.05
C ALA A 356 -9.23 -2.60 -21.95
N VAL A 357 -8.95 -3.07 -23.17
CA VAL A 357 -8.19 -2.30 -24.17
C VAL A 357 -8.93 -1.01 -24.53
N VAL A 358 -10.22 -1.10 -24.90
CA VAL A 358 -11.04 0.08 -25.25
C VAL A 358 -11.02 1.10 -24.11
N ILE A 359 -11.27 0.67 -22.88
CA ILE A 359 -11.23 1.51 -21.68
C ILE A 359 -9.87 2.19 -21.59
N VAL A 360 -8.75 1.46 -21.57
CA VAL A 360 -7.40 2.04 -21.43
C VAL A 360 -7.05 3.00 -22.57
N THR A 361 -7.53 2.75 -23.78
CA THR A 361 -7.24 3.59 -24.95
C THR A 361 -8.12 4.82 -25.05
N ASP A 362 -9.33 4.78 -24.50
CA ASP A 362 -10.29 5.87 -24.56
C ASP A 362 -10.09 6.86 -23.41
N ARG A 363 -9.77 8.10 -23.76
CA ARG A 363 -9.52 9.19 -22.80
C ARG A 363 -10.78 9.52 -22.00
N GLU A 364 -11.96 9.50 -22.62
CA GLU A 364 -13.20 9.84 -21.93
C GLU A 364 -13.55 8.78 -20.89
N THR A 365 -13.45 7.50 -21.28
CA THR A 365 -13.74 6.39 -20.38
C THR A 365 -12.68 6.26 -19.28
N PHE A 366 -11.38 6.41 -19.55
CA PHE A 366 -10.32 6.21 -18.54
C PHE A 366 -9.97 7.45 -17.72
N GLY A 367 -10.37 8.64 -18.18
CA GLY A 367 -10.17 9.91 -17.47
C GLY A 367 -8.69 10.28 -17.30
N GLU A 368 -8.37 10.86 -16.14
CA GLU A 368 -7.05 11.39 -15.79
C GLU A 368 -5.98 10.28 -15.69
N LEU A 369 -6.40 9.05 -15.40
CA LEU A 369 -5.51 7.88 -15.35
C LEU A 369 -4.87 7.57 -16.71
N TRP A 370 -5.50 8.02 -17.80
CA TRP A 370 -4.96 7.89 -19.16
C TRP A 370 -3.64 8.63 -19.33
N TRP A 371 -3.52 9.84 -18.77
CA TRP A 371 -2.28 10.62 -18.81
C TRP A 371 -1.16 9.94 -18.01
N LEU A 372 -1.52 9.30 -16.89
CA LEU A 372 -0.55 8.54 -16.10
C LEU A 372 -0.05 7.32 -16.87
N PHE A 373 -0.95 6.62 -17.56
CA PHE A 373 -0.60 5.49 -18.41
C PHE A 373 0.30 5.90 -19.57
N LEU A 374 -0.05 6.94 -20.32
CA LEU A 374 0.78 7.44 -21.41
C LEU A 374 2.10 8.02 -20.92
N GLY A 375 2.10 8.77 -19.82
CA GLY A 375 3.31 9.29 -19.20
C GLY A 375 4.25 8.16 -18.78
N GLY A 376 3.69 7.07 -18.24
CA GLY A 376 4.40 5.83 -17.94
C GLY A 376 5.01 5.19 -19.19
N LEU A 377 4.21 5.01 -20.25
CA LEU A 377 4.71 4.42 -21.49
C LEU A 377 5.79 5.28 -22.15
N GLY A 378 5.59 6.60 -22.24
CA GLY A 378 6.54 7.56 -22.78
C GLY A 378 7.85 7.57 -21.99
N ALA A 379 7.77 7.59 -20.66
CA ALA A 379 8.93 7.47 -19.79
C ALA A 379 9.68 6.13 -20.01
N TRP A 380 8.97 5.02 -20.19
CA TRP A 380 9.59 3.74 -20.50
C TRP A 380 10.33 3.74 -21.86
N LEU A 381 9.68 4.27 -22.91
CA LEU A 381 10.28 4.37 -24.25
C LEU A 381 11.53 5.27 -24.22
N LEU A 382 11.45 6.42 -23.56
CA LEU A 382 12.59 7.32 -23.35
C LEU A 382 13.73 6.60 -22.64
N TRP A 383 13.43 5.82 -21.60
CA TRP A 383 14.43 5.03 -20.91
C TRP A 383 15.09 3.97 -21.81
N ILE A 384 14.34 3.29 -22.69
CA ILE A 384 14.93 2.32 -23.63
C ILE A 384 15.88 3.01 -24.60
N VAL A 385 15.42 4.09 -25.24
CA VAL A 385 16.19 4.80 -26.27
C VAL A 385 17.47 5.39 -25.68
N LEU A 386 17.38 6.00 -24.49
CA LEU A 386 18.50 6.69 -23.85
C LEU A 386 19.37 5.76 -23.02
N GLY A 387 18.77 4.79 -22.32
CA GLY A 387 19.48 3.82 -21.48
C GLY A 387 20.44 2.96 -22.29
N ARG A 388 20.08 2.57 -23.52
CA ARG A 388 21.00 1.89 -24.45
C ARG A 388 22.21 2.76 -24.80
N ARG A 389 22.03 4.07 -24.99
CA ARG A 389 23.13 5.00 -25.32
C ARG A 389 24.05 5.25 -24.12
N MET A 390 23.50 5.37 -22.91
CA MET A 390 24.30 5.60 -21.70
C MET A 390 25.03 4.34 -21.21
N GLY A 391 24.42 3.16 -21.33
CA GLY A 391 25.04 1.89 -20.98
C GLY A 391 26.23 1.54 -21.88
N ALA A 392 26.12 1.79 -23.18
CA ALA A 392 27.21 1.55 -24.13
C ALA A 392 28.42 2.46 -23.88
N GLY A 393 28.19 3.75 -23.56
CA GLY A 393 29.28 4.69 -23.29
C GLY A 393 29.99 4.48 -21.95
N ALA A 394 29.29 4.04 -20.91
CA ALA A 394 29.87 3.79 -19.59
C ALA A 394 30.74 2.52 -19.55
N MET A 395 30.43 1.50 -20.35
CA MET A 395 31.28 0.32 -20.50
C MET A 395 32.51 0.61 -21.36
N ALA A 396 32.39 1.42 -22.42
CA ALA A 396 33.51 1.75 -23.29
C ALA A 396 34.60 2.62 -22.62
N ALA A 397 34.26 3.38 -21.57
CA ALA A 397 35.22 4.24 -20.87
C ALA A 397 36.04 3.54 -19.77
N GLY A 398 35.68 2.30 -19.41
CA GLY A 398 36.35 1.53 -18.35
C GLY A 398 37.57 0.71 -18.82
N ASP A 399 37.69 0.48 -20.12
CA ASP A 399 38.70 -0.40 -20.71
C ASP A 399 39.86 0.37 -21.37
N SER A 400 40.22 1.55 -20.84
CA SER A 400 41.49 2.17 -21.25
C SER A 400 42.65 1.32 -20.71
N PRO A 401 43.49 0.68 -21.56
CA PRO A 401 44.53 -0.26 -21.12
C PRO A 401 45.72 0.41 -20.41
N ALA A 402 45.75 1.74 -20.34
CA ALA A 402 46.89 2.49 -19.87
C ALA A 402 46.73 2.88 -18.39
N GLY A 403 47.35 2.12 -17.49
CA GLY A 403 47.61 2.59 -16.11
C GLY A 403 47.22 1.64 -14.99
N LYS A 404 47.65 0.37 -15.03
CA LYS A 404 47.79 -0.45 -13.82
C LYS A 404 48.98 0.07 -13.00
N THR A 405 48.83 1.21 -12.34
CA THR A 405 49.75 1.64 -11.28
C THR A 405 48.96 1.84 -10.00
N ARG A 406 49.26 0.92 -9.06
CA ARG A 406 48.84 0.88 -7.66
C ARG A 406 48.75 2.27 -7.03
N ALA A 407 47.57 2.63 -6.55
CA ALA A 407 47.43 3.51 -5.40
C ALA A 407 46.15 3.13 -4.65
N ALA A 408 46.32 2.44 -3.53
CA ALA A 408 45.29 2.21 -2.55
C ALA A 408 45.00 3.55 -1.86
N SER A 409 43.94 4.24 -2.26
CA SER A 409 43.38 5.35 -1.49
C SER A 409 41.88 5.15 -1.32
N ASN A 410 41.47 5.11 -0.06
CA ASN A 410 40.11 4.94 0.44
C ASN A 410 39.20 6.11 0.02
N SER A 411 38.74 6.14 -1.23
CA SER A 411 37.73 7.10 -1.70
C SER A 411 36.34 6.44 -1.75
N SER A 412 35.71 6.34 -0.57
CA SER A 412 34.39 5.72 -0.37
C SER A 412 33.18 6.56 -0.84
N SER A 413 33.35 7.54 -1.74
CA SER A 413 32.29 8.50 -2.11
C SER A 413 31.71 8.34 -3.52
N SER A 414 32.39 7.64 -4.44
CA SER A 414 31.94 7.49 -5.84
C SER A 414 30.89 6.38 -6.06
N GLY A 415 30.66 5.50 -5.09
CA GLY A 415 29.68 4.40 -5.19
C GLY A 415 28.21 4.81 -5.07
N SER A 416 27.90 6.07 -4.72
CA SER A 416 26.52 6.47 -4.37
C SER A 416 25.59 6.63 -5.58
N LEU A 417 26.09 7.12 -6.72
CA LEU A 417 25.26 7.39 -7.92
C LEU A 417 24.99 6.14 -8.77
N GLN A 418 25.99 5.27 -8.98
CA GLN A 418 25.77 3.99 -9.68
C GLN A 418 24.82 3.07 -8.91
N SER A 419 24.89 3.08 -7.57
CA SER A 419 24.00 2.26 -6.75
C SER A 419 22.53 2.72 -6.77
N LEU A 420 22.22 3.92 -7.27
CA LEU A 420 20.88 4.48 -7.28
C LEU A 420 20.13 4.16 -8.59
N ASN A 421 20.86 4.11 -9.71
CA ASN A 421 20.31 3.72 -11.02
C ASN A 421 19.93 2.23 -11.11
N SER A 422 20.49 1.38 -10.25
CA SER A 422 20.10 -0.04 -10.15
C SER A 422 18.83 -0.27 -9.30
N ARG A 423 18.39 0.69 -8.47
CA ARG A 423 17.34 0.44 -7.45
C ARG A 423 15.91 0.48 -7.96
N LEU A 424 15.67 1.11 -9.09
CA LEU A 424 14.36 1.21 -9.74
C LEU A 424 14.58 1.17 -11.24
N ALA A 425 15.06 0.04 -11.77
CA ALA A 425 15.13 -0.13 -13.21
C ALA A 425 13.70 0.13 -13.76
N PRO A 426 13.47 1.15 -14.61
CA PRO A 426 12.14 1.48 -15.09
C PRO A 426 11.41 0.23 -15.66
N GLY A 427 12.13 -0.62 -16.40
CA GLY A 427 11.59 -1.88 -16.88
C GLY A 427 11.15 -2.87 -15.78
N ALA A 428 11.71 -2.82 -14.57
CA ALA A 428 11.28 -3.61 -13.42
C ALA A 428 9.89 -3.19 -12.94
N VAL A 429 9.66 -1.89 -12.75
CA VAL A 429 8.36 -1.36 -12.30
C VAL A 429 7.28 -1.62 -13.34
N LEU A 430 7.56 -1.35 -14.62
CA LEU A 430 6.59 -1.59 -15.69
C LEU A 430 6.26 -3.08 -15.83
N SER A 431 7.25 -3.98 -15.79
CA SER A 431 6.98 -5.42 -15.87
C SER A 431 6.22 -5.96 -14.65
N LEU A 432 6.48 -5.43 -13.45
CA LEU A 432 5.70 -5.77 -12.26
C LEU A 432 4.25 -5.31 -12.44
N PHE A 433 4.05 -4.03 -12.78
CA PHE A 433 2.73 -3.45 -13.06
C PHE A 433 1.96 -4.27 -14.09
N LEU A 434 2.53 -4.49 -15.28
CA LEU A 434 1.87 -5.22 -16.37
C LEU A 434 1.50 -6.64 -15.94
N LEU A 435 2.41 -7.37 -15.27
CA LEU A 435 2.12 -8.73 -14.84
C LEU A 435 1.01 -8.77 -13.79
N THR A 436 1.04 -7.87 -12.81
CA THR A 436 0.01 -7.81 -11.76
C THR A 436 -1.33 -7.32 -12.28
N PHE A 437 -1.32 -6.42 -13.25
CA PHE A 437 -2.51 -5.91 -13.90
C PHE A 437 -3.16 -6.97 -14.79
N LEU A 438 -2.36 -7.68 -15.59
CA LEU A 438 -2.85 -8.80 -16.42
C LEU A 438 -3.38 -9.94 -15.54
N ALA A 439 -2.74 -10.26 -14.43
CA ALA A 439 -3.23 -11.26 -13.48
C ALA A 439 -4.54 -10.85 -12.78
N TYR A 440 -4.86 -9.55 -12.76
CA TYR A 440 -6.10 -9.03 -12.23
C TYR A 440 -7.25 -9.05 -13.26
N LEU A 441 -6.95 -9.05 -14.57
CA LEU A 441 -7.96 -9.05 -15.64
C LEU A 441 -8.97 -10.21 -15.56
N PRO A 442 -8.58 -11.46 -15.22
CA PRO A 442 -9.53 -12.56 -15.08
C PRO A 442 -10.63 -12.31 -14.03
N PHE A 443 -10.44 -11.41 -13.07
CA PHE A 443 -11.51 -11.06 -12.12
C PHE A 443 -12.72 -10.43 -12.83
N PHE A 444 -12.48 -9.66 -13.90
CA PHE A 444 -13.55 -9.06 -14.70
C PHE A 444 -14.30 -10.07 -15.59
N TYR A 445 -13.81 -11.31 -15.66
CA TYR A 445 -14.49 -12.41 -16.33
C TYR A 445 -15.85 -12.74 -15.68
N GLN A 446 -15.95 -12.52 -14.37
CA GLN A 446 -17.12 -12.85 -13.56
C GLN A 446 -18.28 -11.83 -13.67
N TRP A 447 -18.19 -10.89 -14.62
CA TRP A 447 -19.07 -9.72 -14.65
C TRP A 447 -20.43 -9.98 -15.32
N ASP A 448 -21.53 -9.65 -14.64
CA ASP A 448 -22.92 -9.90 -15.07
C ASP A 448 -23.29 -9.16 -16.39
N PRO A 449 -23.67 -9.89 -17.46
CA PRO A 449 -24.02 -9.30 -18.76
C PRO A 449 -25.28 -8.41 -18.74
N VAL A 450 -26.09 -8.43 -17.68
CA VAL A 450 -27.32 -7.62 -17.55
C VAL A 450 -27.00 -6.15 -17.28
N LEU A 451 -25.87 -5.84 -16.66
CA LEU A 451 -25.43 -4.47 -16.42
C LEU A 451 -24.82 -3.87 -17.71
N ASN A 452 -24.80 -2.54 -17.89
CA ASN A 452 -24.11 -1.95 -19.05
C ASN A 452 -22.60 -2.31 -19.00
N PRO A 453 -22.08 -3.14 -19.94
CA PRO A 453 -20.73 -3.70 -19.89
C PRO A 453 -19.64 -2.68 -19.81
N LEU A 454 -19.75 -1.67 -20.65
CA LEU A 454 -18.65 -0.74 -20.81
C LEU A 454 -18.58 0.21 -19.61
N TRP A 455 -19.73 0.70 -19.13
CA TRP A 455 -19.79 1.64 -18.01
C TRP A 455 -19.42 0.99 -16.67
N SER A 456 -19.98 -0.17 -16.36
CA SER A 456 -19.70 -0.88 -15.10
C SER A 456 -18.30 -1.46 -15.07
N MET A 457 -17.79 -1.96 -16.21
CA MET A 457 -16.39 -2.36 -16.32
C MET A 457 -15.48 -1.15 -16.20
N ALA A 458 -15.77 -0.01 -16.84
CA ALA A 458 -14.96 1.19 -16.71
C ALA A 458 -14.78 1.64 -15.25
N HIS A 459 -15.86 1.70 -14.46
CA HIS A 459 -15.77 2.03 -13.04
C HIS A 459 -14.96 1.00 -12.25
N THR A 460 -15.25 -0.30 -12.43
CA THR A 460 -14.54 -1.37 -11.71
C THR A 460 -13.06 -1.43 -12.11
N PHE A 461 -12.77 -1.14 -13.38
CA PHE A 461 -11.44 -1.12 -13.96
C PHE A 461 -10.62 0.06 -13.46
N LYS A 462 -11.22 1.26 -13.40
CA LYS A 462 -10.62 2.42 -12.73
C LYS A 462 -10.29 2.12 -11.27
N ARG A 463 -11.22 1.50 -10.52
CA ARG A 463 -10.98 1.07 -9.12
C ARG A 463 -9.88 0.03 -9.00
N GLY A 464 -9.73 -0.85 -9.99
CA GLY A 464 -8.60 -1.79 -10.05
C GLY A 464 -7.27 -1.09 -10.32
N PHE A 465 -7.25 -0.19 -11.30
CA PHE A 465 -6.06 0.56 -11.71
C PHE A 465 -5.59 1.55 -10.64
N PHE A 466 -6.53 2.09 -9.86
CA PHE A 466 -6.32 2.97 -8.72
C PHE A 466 -5.14 2.55 -7.82
N ARG A 467 -5.01 1.24 -7.58
CA ARG A 467 -3.99 0.63 -6.72
C ARG A 467 -2.55 0.85 -7.20
N TYR A 468 -2.38 1.12 -8.50
CA TYR A 468 -1.08 1.26 -9.16
C TYR A 468 -0.64 2.72 -9.31
N VAL A 469 -1.53 3.70 -9.08
CA VAL A 469 -1.25 5.13 -9.30
C VAL A 469 0.02 5.60 -8.56
N PRO A 470 0.21 5.31 -7.26
CA PRO A 470 1.43 5.76 -6.56
C PRO A 470 2.72 5.19 -7.17
N ILE A 471 2.69 3.93 -7.61
CA ILE A 471 3.84 3.24 -8.17
C ILE A 471 4.17 3.74 -9.58
N MET A 472 3.15 4.05 -10.38
CA MET A 472 3.35 4.65 -11.70
C MET A 472 3.93 6.06 -11.60
N LEU A 473 3.50 6.87 -10.62
CA LEU A 473 4.10 8.17 -10.35
C LEU A 473 5.58 8.06 -9.96
N LEU A 474 5.92 7.11 -9.06
CA LEU A 474 7.31 6.81 -8.72
C LEU A 474 8.14 6.41 -9.94
N PHE A 475 7.55 5.60 -10.83
CA PHE A 475 8.20 5.18 -12.05
C PHE A 475 8.48 6.35 -13.00
N ILE A 476 7.49 7.20 -13.29
CA ILE A 476 7.65 8.38 -14.15
C ILE A 476 8.75 9.28 -13.58
N LEU A 477 8.72 9.51 -12.27
CA LEU A 477 9.75 10.29 -11.57
C LEU A 477 11.16 9.74 -11.78
N SER A 478 11.31 8.42 -11.62
CA SER A 478 12.62 7.77 -11.74
C SER A 478 13.24 8.00 -13.12
N VAL A 479 12.42 7.99 -14.18
CA VAL A 479 12.86 8.27 -15.54
C VAL A 479 13.17 9.75 -15.75
N VAL A 480 12.28 10.65 -15.31
CA VAL A 480 12.46 12.10 -15.47
C VAL A 480 13.75 12.56 -14.77
N ARG A 481 14.04 12.02 -13.59
CA ARG A 481 15.28 12.35 -12.87
C ARG A 481 16.53 11.85 -13.59
N LEU A 482 16.52 10.62 -14.13
CA LEU A 482 17.62 10.10 -14.94
C LEU A 482 17.92 11.03 -16.11
N TRP A 483 16.86 11.56 -16.73
CA TRP A 483 16.98 12.50 -17.83
C TRP A 483 17.56 13.85 -17.40
N TRP A 484 17.06 14.43 -16.31
CA TRP A 484 17.57 15.69 -15.77
C TRP A 484 19.08 15.62 -15.48
N VAL A 485 19.51 14.56 -14.79
CA VAL A 485 20.94 14.33 -14.49
C VAL A 485 21.76 14.14 -15.78
N ALA A 486 21.23 13.45 -16.78
CA ALA A 486 21.91 13.27 -18.06
C ALA A 486 22.08 14.59 -18.83
N LEU A 487 21.11 15.52 -18.73
CA LEU A 487 21.21 16.85 -19.30
C LEU A 487 22.25 17.70 -18.57
N GLU A 488 22.21 17.75 -17.23
CA GLU A 488 23.20 18.48 -16.44
C GLU A 488 24.63 18.06 -16.81
N ILE A 489 24.91 16.75 -16.85
CA ILE A 489 26.24 16.25 -17.21
C ILE A 489 26.66 16.68 -18.62
N ARG A 490 25.73 16.75 -19.59
CA ARG A 490 26.05 17.15 -20.97
C ARG A 490 26.30 18.64 -21.11
N PHE A 491 25.54 19.48 -20.42
CA PHE A 491 25.70 20.93 -20.47
C PHE A 491 26.93 21.38 -19.71
N PHE A 492 27.20 20.83 -18.52
CA PHE A 492 28.36 21.20 -17.70
C PHE A 492 29.70 20.60 -18.13
N LYS A 493 29.73 19.60 -19.03
CA LYS A 493 30.99 19.10 -19.63
C LYS A 493 31.42 19.86 -20.88
N LYS A 494 30.56 20.74 -21.41
CA LYS A 494 30.85 21.56 -22.60
C LYS A 494 31.10 23.03 -22.28
N ALA A 495 30.76 23.46 -21.06
CA ALA A 495 31.26 24.70 -20.46
C ALA A 495 32.55 24.38 -19.72
#